data_AF-A0A6B3GFZ2-F1
#
_entry.id   AF-A0A6B3GFZ2-F1
#
_cell.length_a   1.000
_cell.length_b   1.000
_cell.length_c   1.000
_cell.angle_alpha   90.00
_cell.angle_beta   90.00
_cell.angle_gamma   90.00
#
_symmetry.space_group_name_H-M   'P 1'
#
loop_
_entity.id
_entity.type
_entity.pdbx_description
1 polymer ?
#
loop_
_entity_poly.entity_id
_entity_poly.type
_entity_poly.pdbx_seq_one_letter_code
_entity_poly.pdbx_strand_id
1 'polypeptide(L)'
;MFYRASLQAAAALASLSLLAGCGLLSDSGSETNQKITVGTTSSPSTLDPAAAWDGSWELMRNVYQTLVSFPTGSTSPEPDAAQECKFTDATSMAYRCT
;
A
#
# COMPACT_ATOMS: atom_id res chain seq x y z
N MET A 1 19.15 -48.37 -31.36
CA MET A 1 19.12 -46.91 -31.55
C MET A 1 18.11 -46.20 -30.63
N PHE A 2 16.92 -46.77 -30.40
CA PHE A 2 15.85 -46.17 -29.58
C PHE A 2 16.16 -45.93 -28.09
N TYR A 3 17.02 -46.75 -27.47
CA TYR A 3 17.37 -46.65 -26.04
C TYR A 3 18.26 -45.43 -25.71
N ARG A 4 19.10 -45.01 -26.66
CA ARG A 4 19.98 -43.83 -26.49
C ARG A 4 19.18 -42.52 -26.56
N ALA A 5 18.16 -42.47 -27.41
CA ALA A 5 17.28 -41.31 -27.54
C ALA A 5 16.41 -41.10 -26.29
N SER A 6 15.96 -42.18 -25.65
CA SER A 6 15.17 -42.13 -24.41
C SER A 6 16.00 -41.71 -23.20
N LEU A 7 17.26 -42.17 -23.10
CA LEU A 7 18.21 -41.72 -22.07
C LEU A 7 18.56 -40.22 -22.21
N GLN A 8 18.70 -39.72 -23.43
CA GLN A 8 18.97 -38.29 -23.67
C GLN A 8 17.75 -37.41 -23.38
N ALA A 9 16.54 -37.88 -23.68
CA ALA A 9 15.31 -37.17 -23.34
C ALA A 9 15.12 -37.05 -21.81
N ALA A 10 15.41 -38.12 -21.06
CA ALA A 10 15.33 -38.11 -19.60
C ALA A 10 16.36 -37.16 -18.96
N ALA A 11 17.60 -37.15 -19.48
CA ALA A 11 18.63 -36.22 -19.03
C ALA A 11 18.27 -34.76 -19.31
N ALA A 12 17.71 -34.46 -20.48
CA ALA A 12 17.26 -33.12 -20.84
C ALA A 12 16.14 -32.60 -19.92
N LEU A 13 15.15 -33.44 -19.62
CA LEU A 13 14.04 -33.11 -18.71
C LEU A 13 14.52 -32.87 -17.27
N ALA A 14 15.50 -33.65 -16.79
CA ALA A 14 16.10 -33.46 -15.48
C ALA A 14 16.94 -32.17 -15.38
N SER A 15 17.60 -31.75 -16.47
CA SER A 15 18.30 -30.46 -16.50
C SER A 15 17.35 -29.26 -16.53
N LEU A 16 16.17 -29.37 -17.17
CA LEU A 16 15.16 -28.31 -17.19
C LEU A 16 14.53 -28.05 -15.80
N SER A 17 14.33 -29.09 -14.99
CA SER A 17 13.83 -28.94 -13.62
C SER A 17 14.86 -28.32 -12.67
N LEU A 18 16.16 -28.51 -12.92
CA LEU A 18 17.25 -27.86 -12.18
C LEU A 18 17.38 -26.36 -12.53
N LEU A 19 17.06 -25.95 -13.75
CA LEU A 19 17.07 -24.52 -14.13
C LEU A 19 15.84 -23.75 -13.61
N ALA A 20 14.71 -24.41 -13.38
CA ALA A 20 13.53 -23.78 -12.80
C ALA A 20 13.67 -23.50 -11.29
N GLY A 21 14.70 -24.05 -10.62
CA GLY A 21 14.92 -23.89 -9.17
C GLY A 21 15.66 -22.62 -8.73
N CYS A 22 16.31 -21.89 -9.65
CA CYS A 22 17.19 -20.76 -9.28
C CYS A 22 16.50 -19.37 -9.24
N GLY A 23 15.17 -19.30 -9.25
CA GLY A 23 14.46 -18.00 -9.16
C GLY A 23 13.07 -18.03 -8.56
N LEU A 24 12.59 -19.19 -8.08
CA LEU A 24 11.25 -19.36 -7.52
C LEU A 24 11.18 -19.24 -6.00
N LEU A 25 12.33 -19.24 -5.33
CA LEU A 25 12.40 -18.76 -3.96
C LEU A 25 12.55 -17.25 -4.07
N SER A 26 11.46 -16.53 -3.85
CA SER A 26 11.56 -15.14 -3.42
C SER A 26 12.62 -15.13 -2.33
N ASP A 27 13.67 -14.33 -2.52
CA ASP A 27 14.57 -13.95 -1.44
C ASP A 27 13.66 -13.70 -0.25
N SER A 28 13.83 -14.46 0.84
CA SER A 28 13.18 -14.17 2.11
C SER A 28 13.86 -12.89 2.57
N GLY A 29 13.51 -11.81 1.87
CA GLY A 29 14.23 -10.57 1.87
C GLY A 29 14.29 -10.16 3.31
N SER A 30 15.52 -10.01 3.80
CA SER A 30 15.74 -9.30 5.06
C SER A 30 14.79 -8.11 5.04
N GLU A 31 13.91 -8.00 6.04
CA GLU A 31 13.03 -6.85 6.25
C GLU A 31 13.87 -5.59 6.07
N THR A 32 13.92 -5.08 4.85
CA THR A 32 14.72 -3.91 4.53
C THR A 32 13.92 -2.81 5.17
N ASN A 33 14.48 -2.15 6.18
CA ASN A 33 13.87 -0.96 6.76
C ASN A 33 13.78 0.09 5.64
N GLN A 34 12.68 0.07 4.89
CA GLN A 34 12.42 0.96 3.77
C GLN A 34 12.10 2.34 4.35
N LYS A 35 13.16 3.12 4.58
CA LYS A 35 13.04 4.50 5.03
C LYS A 35 12.74 5.40 3.84
N ILE A 36 11.60 6.09 3.90
CA ILE A 36 11.26 7.16 2.96
C ILE A 36 11.55 8.50 3.64
N THR A 37 12.34 9.36 2.99
CA THR A 37 12.55 10.73 3.44
C THR A 37 11.70 11.66 2.58
N VAL A 38 10.81 12.42 3.22
CA VAL A 38 9.93 13.39 2.55
C VAL A 38 10.34 14.78 3.02
N GLY A 39 10.57 15.70 2.08
CA GLY A 39 10.92 17.10 2.36
C GLY A 39 9.73 18.03 2.09
N THR A 40 9.60 19.07 2.90
CA THR A 40 8.61 20.15 2.74
C THR A 40 9.33 21.48 2.48
N THR A 41 8.61 22.49 1.98
CA THR A 41 9.16 23.83 1.72
C THR A 41 9.37 24.66 2.98
N SER A 42 8.64 24.35 4.05
CA SER A 42 8.74 25.02 5.36
C SER A 42 8.48 24.02 6.49
N SER A 43 8.93 24.38 7.70
CA SER A 43 8.57 23.66 8.91
C SER A 43 7.09 23.85 9.27
N PRO A 44 6.45 22.89 9.98
CA PRO A 44 5.10 23.07 10.49
C PRO A 44 4.98 24.28 11.41
N SER A 45 3.97 25.12 11.22
CA SER A 45 3.68 26.24 12.13
C SER A 45 3.00 25.80 13.44
N THR A 46 2.27 24.69 13.41
CA THR A 46 1.62 24.07 14.57
C THR A 46 1.46 22.56 14.36
N LEU A 47 1.33 21.81 15.46
CA LEU A 47 1.04 20.36 15.45
C LEU A 47 -0.41 20.04 15.87
N ASP A 48 -1.21 21.07 16.13
CA ASP A 48 -2.65 20.95 16.31
C ASP A 48 -3.35 21.14 14.95
N PRO A 49 -3.97 20.09 14.38
CA PRO A 49 -4.65 20.17 13.09
C PRO A 49 -5.75 21.24 13.04
N ALA A 50 -6.40 21.54 14.18
CA ALA A 50 -7.47 22.53 14.25
C ALA A 50 -6.96 23.98 14.07
N ALA A 51 -5.66 24.20 14.23
CA ALA A 51 -5.00 25.50 14.10
C ALA A 51 -4.13 25.64 12.84
N ALA A 52 -3.98 24.59 12.03
CA ALA A 52 -3.02 24.52 10.93
C ALA A 52 -3.61 24.90 9.56
N TRP A 53 -3.12 25.98 8.96
CA TRP A 53 -3.55 26.49 7.64
C TRP A 53 -2.44 26.50 6.58
N ASP A 54 -1.36 25.76 6.83
CA ASP A 54 -0.16 25.66 6.00
C ASP A 54 0.18 24.19 5.64
N GLY A 55 1.40 23.95 5.17
CA GLY A 55 1.91 22.62 4.83
C GLY A 55 2.08 21.65 6.02
N SER A 56 1.75 22.03 7.26
CA SER A 56 1.81 21.11 8.42
C SER A 56 0.95 19.85 8.21
N TRP A 57 -0.08 19.94 7.36
CA TRP A 57 -0.96 18.81 7.03
C TRP A 57 -0.24 17.64 6.36
N GLU A 58 0.89 17.87 5.68
CA GLU A 58 1.69 16.79 5.08
C GLU A 58 2.24 15.82 6.12
N LEU A 59 2.59 16.34 7.30
CA LEU A 59 3.00 15.51 8.44
C LEU A 59 1.79 14.90 9.15
N MET A 60 0.77 15.72 9.42
CA MET A 60 -0.35 15.33 10.27
C MET A 60 -1.21 14.19 9.69
N ARG A 61 -1.31 14.06 8.36
CA ARG A 61 -2.01 12.94 7.71
C ARG A 61 -1.40 11.56 8.02
N ASN A 62 -0.16 11.50 8.47
CA ASN A 62 0.51 10.27 8.90
C ASN A 62 0.39 10.03 10.42
N VAL A 63 -0.12 11.01 11.18
CA VAL A 63 -0.15 10.99 12.66
C VAL A 63 -1.57 10.89 13.19
N TYR A 64 -2.51 11.62 12.58
CA TYR A 64 -3.91 11.69 13.01
C TYR A 64 -4.81 11.00 12.00
N GLN A 65 -5.72 10.19 12.51
CA GLN A 65 -6.74 9.50 11.72
C GLN A 65 -8.00 10.37 11.60
N THR A 66 -8.58 10.43 10.40
CA THR A 66 -9.86 11.13 10.16
C THR A 66 -11.02 10.12 10.12
N LEU A 67 -12.28 10.60 10.17
CA LEU A 67 -13.43 9.68 10.07
C LEU A 67 -13.49 9.00 8.70
N VAL A 68 -13.22 9.77 7.65
CA VAL A 68 -13.07 9.33 6.25
C VAL A 68 -11.78 9.89 5.69
N SER A 69 -11.21 9.24 4.69
CA SER A 69 -10.03 9.71 3.97
C SER A 69 -10.32 9.92 2.48
N PHE A 70 -9.45 10.65 1.78
CA PHE A 70 -9.49 10.77 0.33
C PHE A 70 -8.24 10.10 -0.23
N PRO A 71 -8.35 8.89 -0.81
CA PRO A 71 -7.22 8.21 -1.40
C PRO A 71 -6.55 9.05 -2.49
N THR A 72 -5.27 8.80 -2.74
CA THR A 72 -4.51 9.47 -3.79
C THR A 72 -5.22 9.36 -5.14
N GLY A 73 -5.56 10.51 -5.74
CA GLY A 73 -6.25 10.58 -7.03
C GLY A 73 -7.77 10.39 -6.96
N SER A 74 -8.35 10.19 -5.78
CA SER A 74 -9.79 10.14 -5.58
C SER A 74 -10.36 11.50 -5.20
N THR A 75 -11.55 11.81 -5.69
CA THR A 75 -12.39 12.93 -5.23
C THR A 75 -13.55 12.47 -4.35
N SER A 76 -13.66 11.17 -4.10
CA SER A 76 -14.69 10.56 -3.25
C SER A 76 -14.09 10.11 -1.92
N PRO A 77 -14.76 10.38 -0.78
CA PRO A 77 -14.30 9.94 0.52
C PRO A 77 -14.46 8.41 0.64
N GLU A 78 -13.48 7.78 1.27
CA GLU A 78 -13.50 6.37 1.66
C GLU A 78 -13.43 6.23 3.18
N PRO A 79 -13.94 5.11 3.74
CA PRO A 79 -13.82 4.80 5.16
C PRO A 79 -12.38 4.92 5.69
N ASP A 80 -12.23 5.48 6.89
CA ASP A 80 -10.98 5.49 7.64
C ASP A 80 -11.29 5.07 9.10
N ALA A 81 -11.33 6.01 10.06
CA ALA A 81 -11.71 5.65 11.44
C ALA A 81 -13.19 5.21 11.56
N ALA A 82 -14.06 5.75 10.72
CA ALA A 82 -15.46 5.33 10.61
C ALA A 82 -15.61 4.31 9.48
N GLN A 83 -16.35 3.24 9.74
CA GLN A 83 -16.66 2.18 8.78
C GLN A 83 -17.67 2.67 7.73
N GLU A 84 -18.62 3.51 8.15
CA GLU A 84 -19.63 4.09 7.27
C GLU A 84 -19.94 5.52 7.71
N CYS A 85 -20.13 6.41 6.74
CA CYS A 85 -20.67 7.75 6.97
C CYS A 85 -21.74 8.09 5.93
N LYS A 86 -22.92 8.55 6.37
CA LYS A 86 -24.03 8.93 5.48
C LYS A 86 -24.92 10.03 6.03
N PHE A 87 -25.59 10.74 5.13
CA PHE A 87 -26.71 11.60 5.51
C PHE A 87 -27.88 10.73 5.98
N THR A 88 -28.50 11.13 7.09
CA THR A 88 -29.65 10.41 7.68
C THR A 88 -30.99 11.02 7.31
N ASP A 89 -30.99 12.15 6.60
CA ASP A 89 -32.18 12.83 6.10
C ASP A 89 -32.02 13.25 4.62
N ALA A 90 -33.13 13.58 3.99
CA ALA A 90 -33.17 13.99 2.58
C ALA A 90 -32.74 15.45 2.34
N THR A 91 -32.62 16.24 3.41
CA THR A 91 -32.26 17.66 3.38
C THR A 91 -30.77 17.92 3.63
N SER A 92 -29.98 16.86 3.81
CA SER A 92 -28.54 16.91 4.14
C SER A 92 -28.21 17.67 5.43
N MET A 93 -29.07 17.60 6.46
CA MET A 93 -28.88 18.34 7.72
C MET A 93 -28.17 17.51 8.81
N ALA A 94 -28.31 16.20 8.79
CA ALA A 94 -27.69 15.28 9.72
C ALA A 94 -26.82 14.27 8.97
N TYR A 95 -25.54 14.24 9.31
CA TYR A 95 -24.55 13.29 8.80
C TYR A 95 -24.06 12.41 9.95
N ARG A 96 -24.16 11.10 9.81
CA ARG A 96 -23.83 10.12 10.85
C ARG A 96 -22.71 9.22 10.36
N CYS A 97 -21.73 9.02 11.23
CA CYS A 97 -20.64 8.05 11.07
C CYS A 97 -20.71 6.96 12.14
N THR A 98 -20.32 5.73 11.80
CA THR A 98 -20.24 4.57 12.69
C THR A 98 -18.92 3.85 12.55
#